data_AF-A0A0R3PHH9-F1
#
_entry.id   AF-A0A0R3PHH9-F1
#
_cell.length_a   1.000
_cell.length_b   1.000
_cell.length_c   1.000
_cell.angle_alpha   90.00
_cell.angle_beta   90.00
_cell.angle_gamma   90.00
#
_symmetry.space_group_name_H-M   'P 1'
#
loop_
_entity.id
_entity.type
_entity.pdbx_description
1 polymer ?
#
loop_
_entity_poly.entity_id
_entity_poly.type
_entity_poly.pdbx_seq_one_letter_code
_entity_poly.pdbx_strand_id
1 'polypeptide(L)'
;MAPIEEFLLDDEIQQINKIIKDNGAVIINVLTLKKDIKEADRVLFVYSRRFPSCYFMEFAKFNKMLFCSKKEKNSWLDNRDELYDRYVMIDEKLQFNLVDEAQRNSKKNGRKLDE
;
A
#
# COMPACT_ATOMS: atom_id res chain seq x y z
N MET A 1 1.25 18.01 5.50
CA MET A 1 0.93 16.57 5.55
C MET A 1 0.09 16.24 4.33
N ALA A 2 0.19 15.03 3.80
CA ALA A 2 -0.76 14.50 2.83
C ALA A 2 -1.37 13.20 3.37
N PRO A 3 -2.68 12.95 3.15
CA PRO A 3 -3.64 13.87 2.54
C PRO A 3 -3.96 15.08 3.47
N ILE A 4 -4.64 16.10 2.93
CA ILE A 4 -5.14 17.24 3.73
C ILE A 4 -6.37 16.81 4.55
N GLU A 5 -6.73 17.60 5.56
CA GLU A 5 -7.76 17.26 6.56
C GLU A 5 -9.14 16.98 5.94
N GLU A 6 -9.48 17.65 4.84
CA GLU A 6 -10.74 17.47 4.12
C GLU A 6 -10.92 16.02 3.64
N PHE A 7 -9.83 15.36 3.23
CA PHE A 7 -9.85 13.94 2.82
C PHE A 7 -9.83 12.96 4.00
N LEU A 8 -9.78 13.46 5.23
CA LEU A 8 -9.87 12.67 6.46
C LEU A 8 -11.27 12.75 7.09
N LEU A 9 -12.17 13.57 6.54
CA LEU A 9 -13.55 13.66 6.98
C LEU A 9 -14.28 12.34 6.70
N ASP A 10 -14.99 11.85 7.71
CA ASP A 10 -15.65 10.54 7.66
C ASP A 10 -16.71 10.45 6.55
N ASP A 11 -17.42 11.55 6.28
CA ASP A 11 -18.38 11.65 5.18
C ASP A 11 -17.70 11.57 3.81
N GLU A 12 -16.56 12.24 3.63
CA GLU A 12 -15.78 12.17 2.38
C GLU A 12 -15.26 10.76 2.14
N ILE A 13 -14.69 10.11 3.17
CA ILE A 13 -14.25 8.72 3.09
C ILE A 13 -15.43 7.78 2.78
N GLN A 14 -16.61 8.04 3.35
CA GLN A 14 -17.81 7.28 3.04
C GLN A 14 -18.25 7.45 1.59
N GLN A 15 -18.18 8.65 1.02
CA GLN A 15 -18.48 8.86 -0.41
C GLN A 15 -17.47 8.15 -1.31
N ILE A 16 -16.18 8.25 -0.98
CA ILE A 16 -15.11 7.50 -1.66
C ILE A 16 -15.42 5.99 -1.62
N ASN A 17 -15.77 5.46 -0.45
CA ASN A 17 -16.15 4.05 -0.32
C ASN A 17 -17.36 3.71 -1.22
N LYS A 18 -18.40 4.54 -1.28
CA LYS A 18 -19.59 4.28 -2.10
C LYS A 18 -19.31 4.15 -3.60
N ILE A 19 -18.39 4.96 -4.15
CA ILE A 19 -18.12 4.97 -5.60
C ILE A 19 -17.20 3.84 -6.07
N ILE A 20 -16.52 3.16 -5.14
CA ILE A 20 -15.60 2.07 -5.46
C ILE A 20 -16.38 0.77 -5.63
N LYS A 21 -16.02 -0.02 -6.65
CA LYS A 21 -16.57 -1.35 -6.88
C LYS A 21 -16.34 -2.29 -5.69
N ASP A 22 -17.12 -3.36 -5.55
CA ASP A 22 -17.05 -4.26 -4.40
C ASP A 22 -15.67 -4.89 -4.15
N ASN A 23 -14.87 -5.07 -5.20
CA ASN A 23 -13.48 -5.56 -5.12
C ASN A 23 -12.43 -4.47 -5.37
N GLY A 24 -12.83 -3.20 -5.34
CA GLY A 24 -11.95 -2.07 -5.58
C GLY A 24 -11.12 -1.69 -4.36
N ALA A 25 -10.18 -0.78 -4.59
CA ALA A 25 -9.29 -0.24 -3.58
C ALA A 25 -9.04 1.26 -3.79
N VAL A 26 -8.71 1.94 -2.70
CA VAL A 26 -8.11 3.27 -2.69
C VAL A 26 -6.66 3.13 -2.29
N ILE A 27 -5.80 3.88 -2.98
CA ILE A 27 -4.41 4.01 -2.65
C ILE A 27 -4.16 5.47 -2.31
N ILE A 28 -3.83 5.76 -1.05
CA ILE A 28 -3.58 7.11 -0.54
C ILE A 28 -2.09 7.29 -0.31
N ASN A 29 -1.52 8.36 -0.84
CA ASN A 29 -0.16 8.75 -0.50
C ASN A 29 -0.15 9.49 0.84
N VAL A 30 0.58 8.96 1.81
CA VAL A 30 0.69 9.50 3.17
C VAL A 30 2.08 10.11 3.36
N LEU A 31 2.12 11.43 3.30
CA LEU A 31 3.35 12.22 3.42
C LEU A 31 3.35 12.97 4.75
N THR A 32 4.32 12.66 5.60
CA THR A 32 4.47 13.26 6.92
C THR A 32 5.74 14.09 7.03
N LEU A 33 5.72 15.11 7.88
CA LEU A 33 6.96 15.75 8.34
C LEU A 33 7.57 14.89 9.46
N LYS A 34 8.87 15.03 9.71
CA LYS A 34 9.56 14.29 10.77
C LYS A 34 8.89 14.41 12.15
N LYS A 35 8.34 15.60 12.46
CA LYS A 35 7.64 15.89 13.72
C LYS A 35 6.25 15.25 13.81
N ASP A 36 5.65 14.89 12.68
CA ASP A 36 4.24 14.48 12.55
C ASP A 36 4.11 13.01 12.09
N ILE A 37 5.13 12.18 12.32
CA ILE A 37 5.17 10.80 11.81
C ILE A 37 4.00 9.94 12.31
N LYS A 38 3.50 10.25 13.51
CA LYS A 38 2.35 9.58 14.14
C LYS A 38 1.02 9.90 13.45
N GLU A 39 0.94 11.00 12.71
CA GLU A 39 -0.27 11.35 11.96
C GLU A 39 -0.56 10.34 10.85
N ALA A 40 0.45 9.60 10.37
CA ALA A 40 0.21 8.49 9.46
C ALA A 40 -0.78 7.48 10.08
N ASP A 41 -0.63 7.14 11.35
CA ASP A 41 -1.50 6.17 12.03
C ASP A 41 -2.93 6.70 12.17
N ARG A 42 -3.10 8.03 12.28
CA ARG A 42 -4.43 8.68 12.24
C ARG A 42 -5.07 8.50 10.87
N VAL A 43 -4.32 8.69 9.77
CA VAL A 43 -4.83 8.45 8.41
C VAL A 43 -5.28 6.99 8.25
N LEU A 44 -4.46 6.03 8.70
CA LEU A 44 -4.83 4.61 8.69
C LEU A 44 -6.14 4.36 9.47
N PHE A 45 -6.24 4.89 10.68
CA PHE A 45 -7.39 4.70 11.56
C PHE A 45 -8.70 5.21 10.95
N VAL A 46 -8.71 6.42 10.37
CA VAL A 46 -9.95 6.98 9.82
C VAL A 46 -10.42 6.22 8.57
N TYR A 47 -9.50 5.76 7.72
CA TYR A 47 -9.86 4.94 6.57
C TYR A 47 -10.28 3.51 6.96
N SER A 48 -9.64 2.90 7.97
CA SER A 48 -9.98 1.53 8.41
C SER A 48 -11.39 1.42 9.01
N ARG A 49 -12.00 2.54 9.41
CA ARG A 49 -13.41 2.57 9.83
C ARG A 49 -14.40 2.30 8.71
N ARG A 50 -14.02 2.59 7.45
CA ARG A 50 -14.91 2.51 6.28
C ARG A 50 -14.50 1.41 5.29
N PHE A 51 -13.26 0.91 5.40
CA PHE A 51 -12.74 -0.16 4.56
C PHE A 51 -12.39 -1.38 5.40
N PRO A 52 -12.83 -2.59 5.02
CA PRO A 52 -12.57 -3.82 5.77
C PRO A 52 -11.11 -4.27 5.77
N SER A 53 -10.30 -3.80 4.82
CA SER A 53 -8.86 -4.10 4.78
C SER A 53 -8.09 -2.82 4.48
N CYS A 54 -7.17 -2.46 5.37
CA CYS A 54 -6.26 -1.33 5.20
C CYS A 54 -4.86 -1.68 5.74
N TYR A 55 -3.81 -1.36 4.98
CA TYR A 55 -2.43 -1.55 5.43
C TYR A 55 -1.48 -0.57 4.73
N PHE A 56 -0.34 -0.28 5.37
CA PHE A 56 0.72 0.49 4.74
C PHE A 56 1.59 -0.41 3.85
N MET A 57 1.87 0.08 2.65
CA MET A 57 3.04 -0.31 1.88
C MET A 57 4.15 0.70 2.20
N GLU A 58 5.16 0.25 2.94
CA GLU A 58 6.28 1.09 3.35
C GLU A 58 7.26 1.27 2.19
N PHE A 59 7.36 2.50 1.69
CA PHE A 59 8.37 2.88 0.70
C PHE A 59 9.54 3.63 1.37
N ALA A 60 9.23 4.54 2.29
CA ALA A 60 10.21 5.23 3.14
C ALA A 60 9.59 5.68 4.47
N LYS A 61 10.42 6.01 5.47
CA LYS A 61 9.97 6.37 6.82
C LYS A 61 8.89 7.46 6.87
N PHE A 62 8.97 8.47 5.99
CA PHE A 62 8.06 9.63 5.97
C PHE A 62 7.11 9.63 4.76
N ASN A 63 7.25 8.64 3.87
CA ASN A 63 6.44 8.48 2.67
C ASN A 63 5.91 7.05 2.63
N LYS A 64 4.64 6.91 3.00
CA LYS A 64 3.94 5.63 3.07
C LYS A 64 2.79 5.64 2.08
N MET A 65 2.52 4.51 1.46
CA MET A 65 1.31 4.33 0.65
C MET A 65 0.30 3.55 1.49
N LEU A 66 -0.86 4.13 1.78
CA LEU A 66 -1.95 3.43 2.44
C LEU A 66 -2.82 2.76 1.38
N PHE A 67 -2.91 1.43 1.44
CA PHE A 67 -3.80 0.65 0.60
C PHE A 67 -5.03 0.27 1.41
N CYS A 68 -6.22 0.62 0.94
CA CYS A 68 -7.50 0.27 1.56
C CYS A 68 -8.46 -0.33 0.54
N SER A 69 -9.08 -1.48 0.85
CA SER A 69 -9.93 -2.22 -0.08
C SER A 69 -11.25 -2.65 0.54
N LYS A 70 -12.28 -2.77 -0.31
CA LYS A 70 -13.56 -3.40 0.04
C LYS A 70 -13.49 -4.93 0.12
N LYS A 71 -12.48 -5.56 -0.47
CA LYS A 71 -12.21 -7.00 -0.30
C LYS A 71 -11.65 -7.22 1.11
N GLU A 72 -12.32 -8.05 1.89
CA GLU A 72 -11.80 -8.49 3.19
C GLU A 72 -10.46 -9.22 3.04
N LYS A 73 -9.59 -9.10 4.04
CA LYS A 73 -8.30 -9.81 4.09
C LYS A 73 -7.44 -9.57 2.83
N ASN A 74 -7.55 -8.41 2.19
CA ASN A 74 -6.80 -8.11 0.97
C ASN A 74 -5.40 -7.55 1.26
N SER A 75 -4.73 -8.09 2.28
CA SER A 75 -3.38 -7.70 2.67
C SER A 75 -2.34 -8.73 2.23
N TRP A 76 -1.08 -8.31 2.14
CA TRP A 76 0.04 -9.22 1.86
C TRP A 76 0.15 -10.35 2.89
N LEU A 77 -0.16 -10.07 4.16
CA LEU A 77 -0.09 -11.07 5.24
C LEU A 77 -1.17 -12.15 5.10
N ASP A 78 -2.32 -11.78 4.55
CA ASP A 78 -3.47 -12.67 4.42
C ASP A 78 -3.46 -13.47 3.10
N ASN A 79 -3.01 -12.85 2.00
CA ASN A 79 -3.17 -13.37 0.63
C ASN A 79 -1.86 -13.30 -0.18
N ARG A 80 -0.73 -13.61 0.45
CA ARG A 80 0.62 -13.48 -0.13
C ARG A 80 0.75 -14.08 -1.53
N ASP A 81 0.37 -15.35 -1.69
CA ASP A 81 0.60 -16.08 -2.94
C ASP A 81 -0.25 -15.50 -4.08
N GLU A 82 -1.55 -15.25 -3.82
CA GLU A 82 -2.46 -14.61 -4.79
C GLU A 82 -1.95 -13.22 -5.22
N LEU A 83 -1.45 -12.42 -4.28
CA LEU A 83 -0.93 -11.09 -4.55
C LEU A 83 0.39 -11.14 -5.32
N TYR A 84 1.25 -12.11 -5.02
CA TYR A 84 2.50 -12.31 -5.75
C TYR A 84 2.23 -12.74 -7.21
N ASP A 85 1.32 -13.67 -7.45
CA ASP A 85 0.97 -14.10 -8.81
C ASP A 85 0.39 -12.95 -9.63
N ARG A 86 -0.46 -12.12 -9.02
CA ARG A 86 -0.97 -10.89 -9.64
C ARG A 86 0.13 -9.89 -9.95
N TYR A 87 1.10 -9.75 -9.05
CA TYR A 87 2.26 -8.87 -9.25
C TYR A 87 3.10 -9.33 -10.44
N VAL A 88 3.44 -10.63 -10.53
CA VAL A 88 4.19 -11.20 -11.66
C VAL A 88 3.43 -10.95 -12.98
N MET A 89 2.13 -11.26 -13.00
CA MET A 89 1.29 -11.05 -14.19
C MET A 89 1.24 -9.57 -14.63
N ILE A 90 1.19 -8.62 -13.69
CA ILE A 90 1.21 -7.19 -14.01
C ILE A 90 2.58 -6.75 -14.51
N ASP A 91 3.67 -7.21 -13.90
CA ASP A 91 5.04 -6.90 -14.32
C ASP A 91 5.31 -7.40 -15.75
N GLU A 92 4.88 -8.62 -16.07
CA GLU A 92 4.95 -9.19 -17.43
C GLU A 92 4.16 -8.37 -18.45
N LYS A 93 2.95 -7.95 -18.08
CA LYS A 93 2.07 -7.17 -18.98
C LYS A 93 2.56 -5.75 -19.22
N LEU A 94 3.08 -5.10 -18.18
CA LEU A 94 3.55 -3.71 -18.25
C LEU A 94 5.03 -3.62 -18.66
N GLN A 95 5.73 -4.75 -18.69
CA GLN A 95 7.14 -4.87 -19.06
C GLN A 95 8.05 -3.98 -18.20
N PHE A 96 7.72 -3.83 -16.92
CA PHE A 96 8.55 -3.06 -15.99
C PHE A 96 9.84 -3.82 -15.59
N ASN A 97 9.89 -5.13 -15.79
CA ASN A 97 11.02 -6.02 -15.47
C ASN A 97 11.43 -5.99 -13.99
N LEU A 98 10.47 -5.77 -13.10
CA LEU A 98 10.71 -5.64 -11.66
C LEU A 98 11.12 -6.97 -11.01
N VAL A 99 10.55 -8.09 -11.48
CA VAL A 99 10.90 -9.44 -10.98
C VAL A 99 12.37 -9.75 -11.28
N ASP A 100 12.82 -9.46 -12.50
CA ASP A 100 14.20 -9.68 -12.93
C ASP A 100 15.18 -8.82 -12.14
N GLU A 101 14.85 -7.55 -11.90
CA GLU A 101 15.66 -6.66 -11.07
C GLU A 101 15.76 -7.14 -9.62
N ALA A 102 14.64 -7.58 -9.03
CA ALA A 102 14.61 -8.13 -7.68
C ALA A 102 15.52 -9.38 -7.56
N GLN A 103 15.44 -10.29 -8.54
CA GLN A 103 16.29 -11.48 -8.58
C GLN A 103 17.77 -11.14 -8.77
N ARG A 104 18.10 -10.17 -9.64
CA ARG A 104 19.49 -9.69 -9.83
C ARG A 104 20.05 -9.08 -8.56
N ASN A 105 19.25 -8.29 -7.84
CA ASN A 105 19.67 -7.66 -6.59
C ASN A 105 19.83 -8.67 -5.44
N SER A 106 18.95 -9.68 -5.37
CA SER A 106 19.09 -10.79 -4.43
C SER A 106 20.39 -11.58 -4.67
N LYS A 107 20.72 -11.89 -5.93
CA LYS A 107 21.99 -12.56 -6.30
C LYS A 107 23.24 -11.71 -6.01
N LYS A 108 23.16 -10.38 -6.16
CA LYS A 108 24.26 -9.47 -5.80
C LYS A 108 24.49 -9.41 -4.29
N ASN A 109 23.43 -9.42 -3.50
CA ASN A 109 23.54 -9.38 -2.03
C ASN A 109 23.87 -10.75 -1.42
N GLY A 110 23.45 -11.85 -2.05
CA GLY A 110 23.83 -13.22 -1.66
C GLY A 110 25.30 -13.56 -1.94
N ARG A 111 26.03 -12.75 -2.74
CA ARG A 111 27.47 -12.91 -2.98
C ARG A 111 28.37 -12.12 -2.00
N LYS A 112 27.80 -11.38 -1.04
CA LYS A 112 28.56 -10.54 -0.09
C LYS A 112 28.79 -11.18 1.28
N LEU A 113 28.47 -12.46 1.47
CA LEU A 113 28.65 -13.17 2.75
C LEU A 113 29.84 -14.13 2.78
N ASP A 114 30.58 -14.25 1.67
CA ASP A 114 31.80 -15.05 1.59
C ASP A 114 32.98 -14.17 1.13
N GLU A 115 33.41 -13.23 1.98
CA GLU A 115 34.75 -12.59 1.93
C GLU A 115 35.07 -11.87 3.25
#